data_AF-A0A091I5D3-F1
#
_entry.id   AF-A0A091I5D3-F1
#
_cell.length_a   1.000
_cell.length_b   1.000
_cell.length_c   1.000
_cell.angle_alpha   90.00
_cell.angle_beta   90.00
_cell.angle_gamma   90.00
#
_symmetry.space_group_name_H-M   'P 1'
#
loop_
_entity.id
_entity.type
_entity.pdbx_description
1 polymer ?
#
loop_
_entity_poly.entity_id
_entity_poly.type
_entity_poly.pdbx_seq_one_letter_code
_entity_poly.pdbx_strand_id
1 'polypeptide(L)'
;TFQICGGSKQKVEETEAWINKLISNEQIANIVSDELIEHFDERQINALADLQKKNLVTIQLENKSPTPQIKISGISKDVCFVSGEVQKMIKIMKDTKLEEYKAELVFNQVEWRYLGSNDRFVAFDKLTNMQLEDAKIAKKPHLTVKIDMKNYQVDLKSLQANDGQGKTISIQRVPKNEGQQSIELPMEWEDMKDERVKLVPLQPSSQEYLEVKKKFQKTCHSFVIKQVK
;
A
#
# COMPACT_ATOMS: atom_id res chain seq x y z
N THR A 1 6.14 -35.16 -34.47
CA THR A 1 4.89 -35.72 -35.01
C THR A 1 4.36 -36.73 -34.01
N PHE A 2 3.10 -36.57 -33.58
CA PHE A 2 2.42 -37.52 -32.69
C PHE A 2 1.56 -38.45 -33.55
N GLN A 3 1.55 -39.75 -33.25
CA GLN A 3 0.80 -40.77 -33.99
C GLN A 3 0.02 -41.64 -33.01
N ILE A 4 -1.25 -41.91 -33.33
CA ILE A 4 -2.12 -42.82 -32.58
C ILE A 4 -2.31 -44.07 -33.43
N CYS A 5 -1.83 -45.22 -32.95
CA CYS A 5 -1.95 -46.51 -33.63
C CYS A 5 -2.80 -47.46 -32.78
N GLY A 6 -3.73 -48.18 -33.41
CA GLY A 6 -4.64 -49.07 -32.70
C GLY A 6 -5.18 -50.20 -33.57
N GLY A 7 -5.72 -51.24 -32.94
CA GLY A 7 -6.20 -52.45 -33.62
C GLY A 7 -7.49 -52.27 -34.44
N SER A 8 -8.14 -51.11 -34.38
CA SER A 8 -9.26 -50.74 -35.24
C SER A 8 -9.36 -49.22 -35.36
N LYS A 9 -9.95 -48.73 -36.46
CA LYS A 9 -10.22 -47.31 -36.69
C LYS A 9 -11.02 -46.68 -35.54
N GLN A 10 -12.07 -47.36 -35.08
CA GLN A 10 -12.90 -46.90 -33.97
C GLN A 10 -12.09 -46.66 -32.69
N LYS A 11 -11.18 -47.59 -32.32
CA LYS A 11 -10.34 -47.42 -31.13
C LYS A 11 -9.39 -46.23 -31.24
N VAL A 12 -8.89 -45.96 -32.45
CA VAL A 12 -8.06 -44.78 -32.72
C VAL A 12 -8.86 -43.50 -32.54
N GLU A 13 -10.06 -43.41 -33.12
CA GLU A 13 -10.95 -42.25 -33.01
C GLU A 13 -11.41 -41.99 -31.57
N GLU A 14 -11.78 -43.04 -30.82
CA GLU A 14 -12.15 -42.93 -29.40
C GLU A 14 -10.98 -42.42 -28.55
N THR A 15 -9.76 -42.90 -28.83
CA THR A 15 -8.54 -42.46 -28.13
C THR A 15 -8.21 -41.01 -28.46
N GLU A 16 -8.32 -40.60 -29.73
CA GLU A 16 -8.11 -39.22 -30.16
C GLU A 16 -9.10 -38.27 -29.48
N ALA A 17 -10.39 -38.61 -29.47
CA ALA A 17 -11.43 -37.82 -28.81
C ALA A 17 -11.16 -37.70 -27.30
N TRP A 18 -10.73 -38.78 -26.65
CA TRP A 18 -10.37 -38.78 -25.24
C TRP A 18 -9.17 -37.86 -24.94
N ILE A 19 -8.09 -37.93 -25.73
CA ILE A 19 -6.92 -37.05 -25.58
C ILE A 19 -7.31 -35.58 -25.79
N ASN A 20 -8.06 -35.28 -26.85
CA ASN A 20 -8.51 -33.91 -27.13
C ASN A 20 -9.39 -33.38 -25.99
N LYS A 21 -10.23 -34.22 -25.39
CA LYS A 21 -11.01 -33.85 -24.22
C LYS A 21 -10.13 -33.57 -23.00
N LEU A 22 -9.09 -34.36 -22.75
CA LEU A 22 -8.14 -34.10 -21.66
C LEU A 22 -7.40 -32.78 -21.84
N ILE A 23 -6.85 -32.53 -23.03
CA ILE A 23 -6.16 -31.27 -23.35
C ILE A 23 -7.12 -30.08 -23.17
N SER A 24 -8.35 -30.20 -23.67
CA SER A 24 -9.36 -29.14 -23.55
C SER A 24 -9.76 -28.87 -22.11
N ASN A 25 -9.85 -29.92 -21.27
CA ASN A 25 -10.18 -29.80 -19.86
C ASN A 25 -9.04 -29.20 -19.03
N GLU A 26 -7.79 -29.40 -19.45
CA GLU A 26 -6.62 -28.88 -18.74
C GLU A 26 -6.32 -27.41 -19.08
N GLN A 27 -6.81 -26.94 -20.23
CA GLN A 27 -6.69 -25.54 -20.64
C GLN A 27 -7.70 -24.67 -19.90
N ILE A 28 -7.21 -23.74 -19.09
CA ILE A 28 -8.04 -22.82 -18.31
C ILE A 28 -7.64 -21.37 -18.56
N ALA A 29 -8.49 -20.45 -18.13
CA ALA A 29 -8.16 -19.04 -18.02
C ALA A 29 -8.48 -18.54 -16.60
N ASN A 30 -7.61 -17.70 -16.05
CA ASN A 30 -7.85 -16.98 -14.80
C ASN A 30 -7.75 -15.48 -15.05
N ILE A 31 -8.51 -14.69 -14.28
CA ILE A 31 -8.55 -13.24 -14.39
C ILE A 31 -8.15 -12.66 -13.03
N VAL A 32 -7.16 -11.77 -13.05
CA VAL A 32 -6.76 -10.97 -11.88
C VAL A 32 -7.15 -9.53 -12.15
N SER A 33 -8.01 -8.96 -11.30
CA SER A 33 -8.52 -7.59 -11.43
C SER A 33 -8.08 -6.74 -10.25
N ASP A 34 -7.48 -5.59 -10.52
CA ASP A 34 -7.04 -4.63 -9.51
C ASP A 34 -6.78 -3.25 -10.12
N GLU A 35 -7.15 -2.19 -9.42
CA GLU A 35 -6.94 -0.80 -9.87
C GLU A 35 -5.45 -0.46 -10.05
N LEU A 36 -4.56 -1.12 -9.30
CA LEU A 36 -3.12 -0.88 -9.41
C LEU A 36 -2.50 -1.42 -10.69
N ILE A 37 -3.19 -2.30 -11.43
CA ILE A 37 -2.69 -2.84 -12.71
C ILE A 37 -2.48 -1.73 -13.74
N GLU A 38 -3.28 -0.67 -13.71
CA GLU A 38 -3.09 0.51 -14.59
C GLU A 38 -1.74 1.21 -14.35
N HIS A 39 -1.17 1.04 -13.15
CA HIS A 39 0.08 1.69 -12.74
C HIS A 39 1.31 0.79 -12.88
N PHE A 40 1.19 -0.33 -13.61
CA PHE A 40 2.34 -1.21 -13.88
C PHE A 40 3.38 -0.47 -14.73
N ASP A 41 4.59 -0.35 -14.19
CA ASP A 41 5.75 0.21 -14.85
C ASP A 41 6.47 -0.83 -15.73
N GLU A 42 7.54 -0.39 -16.41
CA GLU A 42 8.36 -1.26 -17.26
C GLU A 42 8.86 -2.52 -16.55
N ARG A 43 9.16 -2.44 -15.24
CA ARG A 43 9.64 -3.60 -14.47
C ARG A 43 8.53 -4.63 -14.32
N GLN A 44 7.31 -4.20 -13.98
CA GLN A 44 6.19 -5.14 -13.88
C GLN A 44 5.81 -5.71 -15.26
N ILE A 45 5.81 -4.90 -16.32
CA ILE A 45 5.52 -5.38 -17.68
C ILE A 45 6.58 -6.39 -18.15
N ASN A 46 7.86 -6.14 -17.89
CA ASN A 46 8.93 -7.08 -18.20
C ASN A 46 8.81 -8.38 -17.38
N ALA A 47 8.44 -8.29 -16.10
CA ALA A 47 8.19 -9.47 -15.27
C ALA A 47 7.03 -10.32 -15.81
N LEU A 48 5.94 -9.71 -16.28
CA LEU A 48 4.84 -10.42 -16.95
C LEU A 48 5.32 -11.12 -18.24
N ALA A 49 6.11 -10.43 -19.07
CA ALA A 49 6.66 -11.01 -20.30
C ALA A 49 7.56 -12.22 -20.02
N ASP A 50 8.35 -12.17 -18.93
CA ASP A 50 9.19 -13.28 -18.49
C ASP A 50 8.37 -14.44 -17.94
N LEU A 51 7.33 -14.18 -17.15
CA LEU A 51 6.40 -15.20 -16.67
C LEU A 51 5.72 -15.91 -17.84
N GLN A 52 5.32 -15.16 -18.86
CA GLN A 52 4.72 -15.70 -20.07
C GLN A 52 5.66 -16.65 -20.80
N LYS A 53 6.90 -16.23 -21.05
CA LYS A 53 7.92 -17.04 -21.75
C LYS A 53 8.29 -18.31 -21.00
N LYS A 54 8.39 -18.25 -19.67
CA LYS A 54 8.84 -19.37 -18.83
C LYS A 54 7.76 -20.43 -18.58
N ASN A 55 6.49 -20.04 -18.58
CA ASN A 55 5.40 -20.92 -18.14
C ASN A 55 4.39 -21.26 -19.27
N LEU A 56 4.75 -21.02 -20.54
CA LEU A 56 3.92 -21.36 -21.72
C LEU A 56 2.45 -20.88 -21.61
N VAL A 57 2.20 -19.82 -20.86
CA VAL A 57 0.88 -19.18 -20.74
C VAL A 57 0.76 -18.07 -21.78
N THR A 58 -0.46 -17.58 -21.97
CA THR A 58 -0.77 -16.32 -22.64
C THR A 58 -1.28 -15.34 -21.60
N ILE A 59 -0.65 -14.16 -21.51
CA ILE A 59 -1.02 -13.07 -20.60
C ILE A 59 -1.52 -11.90 -21.43
N GLN A 60 -2.72 -11.42 -21.13
CA GLN A 60 -3.36 -10.29 -21.81
C GLN A 60 -3.74 -9.23 -20.77
N LEU A 61 -3.31 -7.99 -20.99
CA LEU A 61 -3.78 -6.85 -20.21
C LEU A 61 -5.06 -6.30 -20.85
N GLU A 62 -6.14 -6.27 -20.08
CA GLU A 62 -7.45 -5.81 -20.49
C GLU A 62 -7.80 -4.52 -19.73
N ASN A 63 -7.51 -3.37 -20.36
CA ASN A 63 -7.77 -2.03 -19.79
C ASN A 63 -9.13 -1.44 -20.22
N LYS A 64 -9.98 -2.21 -20.92
CA LYS A 64 -11.29 -1.74 -21.43
C LYS A 64 -12.44 -1.93 -20.43
N SER A 65 -12.14 -2.50 -19.27
CA SER A 65 -13.07 -2.76 -18.18
C SER A 65 -12.98 -1.62 -17.14
N PRO A 66 -14.04 -1.34 -16.35
CA PRO A 66 -14.00 -0.31 -15.31
C PRO A 66 -12.90 -0.53 -14.26
N THR A 67 -12.44 -1.77 -14.11
CA THR A 67 -11.23 -2.10 -13.34
C THR A 67 -10.24 -2.80 -14.28
N PRO A 68 -8.98 -2.37 -14.36
CA PRO A 68 -7.98 -3.03 -15.19
C PRO A 68 -7.83 -4.52 -14.80
N GLN A 69 -7.64 -5.38 -15.80
CA GLN A 69 -7.57 -6.83 -15.59
C GLN A 69 -6.38 -7.45 -16.32
N ILE A 70 -5.84 -8.53 -15.75
CA ILE A 70 -4.86 -9.40 -16.39
C ILE A 70 -5.50 -10.77 -16.56
N LYS A 71 -5.66 -11.19 -17.82
CA LYS A 71 -6.15 -12.51 -18.19
C LYS A 71 -4.97 -13.43 -18.49
N ILE A 72 -4.95 -14.59 -17.84
CA ILE A 72 -3.89 -15.58 -17.94
C ILE A 72 -4.51 -16.88 -18.44
N SER A 73 -4.11 -17.37 -19.61
CA SER A 73 -4.65 -18.58 -20.24
C SER A 73 -3.55 -19.60 -20.53
N GLY A 74 -3.82 -20.88 -20.31
CA GLY A 74 -2.81 -21.95 -20.45
C GLY A 74 -3.23 -23.22 -19.71
N ILE A 75 -2.28 -24.13 -19.49
CA ILE A 75 -2.56 -25.32 -18.68
C ILE A 75 -2.74 -24.96 -17.20
N SER A 76 -3.62 -25.69 -16.53
CA SER A 76 -4.07 -25.39 -15.16
C SER A 76 -2.95 -25.10 -14.15
N LYS A 77 -1.90 -25.92 -14.13
CA LYS A 77 -0.76 -25.77 -13.23
C LYS A 77 -0.03 -24.44 -13.43
N ASP A 78 0.26 -24.09 -14.68
CA ASP A 78 1.04 -22.91 -15.04
C ASP A 78 0.21 -21.64 -14.86
N VAL A 79 -1.08 -21.69 -15.21
CA VAL A 79 -2.02 -20.59 -14.94
C VAL A 79 -2.12 -20.31 -13.45
N CYS A 80 -2.22 -21.36 -12.61
CA CYS A 80 -2.28 -21.20 -11.15
C CYS A 80 -1.01 -20.54 -10.61
N PHE A 81 0.17 -21.01 -11.02
CA PHE A 81 1.45 -20.44 -10.61
C PHE A 81 1.57 -18.97 -11.02
N VAL A 82 1.38 -18.66 -12.30
CA VAL A 82 1.51 -17.29 -12.83
C VAL A 82 0.49 -16.36 -12.19
N SER A 83 -0.74 -16.81 -11.94
CA SER A 83 -1.74 -16.03 -11.21
C SER A 83 -1.28 -15.65 -9.81
N GLY A 84 -0.64 -16.58 -9.10
CA GLY A 84 -0.05 -16.31 -7.78
C GLY A 84 1.07 -15.28 -7.85
N GLU A 85 1.93 -15.34 -8.86
CA GLU A 85 3.00 -14.35 -9.05
C GLU A 85 2.45 -12.95 -9.37
N VAL A 86 1.43 -12.84 -10.23
CA VAL A 86 0.76 -11.58 -10.53
C VAL A 86 0.09 -10.99 -9.27
N GLN A 87 -0.59 -11.82 -8.48
CA GLN A 87 -1.18 -11.38 -7.22
C GLN A 87 -0.12 -10.88 -6.22
N LYS A 88 1.06 -11.52 -6.16
CA LYS A 88 2.18 -11.05 -5.32
C LYS A 88 2.69 -9.69 -5.79
N MET A 89 2.82 -9.47 -7.10
CA MET A 89 3.24 -8.17 -7.65
C MET A 89 2.29 -7.06 -7.21
N ILE A 90 0.98 -7.28 -7.38
CA ILE A 90 -0.06 -6.33 -6.95
C ILE A 90 0.01 -6.09 -5.44
N LYS A 91 0.17 -7.15 -4.64
CA LYS A 91 0.30 -7.04 -3.19
C LYS A 91 1.50 -6.17 -2.79
N ILE A 92 2.67 -6.37 -3.41
CA ILE A 92 3.86 -5.55 -3.14
C ILE A 92 3.61 -4.07 -3.44
N MET A 93 2.88 -3.76 -4.51
CA MET A 93 2.49 -2.37 -4.83
C MET A 93 1.54 -1.78 -3.78
N LYS A 94 0.55 -2.56 -3.32
CA LYS A 94 -0.37 -2.13 -2.23
C LYS A 94 0.40 -1.84 -0.94
N ASP A 95 1.27 -2.77 -0.55
CA ASP A 95 2.05 -2.66 0.68
C ASP A 95 2.99 -1.45 0.61
N THR A 96 3.65 -1.22 -0.53
CA THR A 96 4.50 -0.04 -0.76
C THR A 96 3.71 1.26 -0.63
N LYS A 97 2.56 1.36 -1.31
CA LYS A 97 1.72 2.58 -1.28
C LYS A 97 1.19 2.86 0.12
N LEU A 98 0.77 1.81 0.85
CA LEU A 98 0.35 1.94 2.24
C LEU A 98 1.48 2.47 3.14
N GLU A 99 2.70 1.97 2.93
CA GLU A 99 3.86 2.40 3.69
C GLU A 99 4.22 3.87 3.40
N GLU A 100 4.16 4.29 2.13
CA GLU A 100 4.33 5.70 1.75
C GLU A 100 3.31 6.61 2.42
N TYR A 101 2.03 6.22 2.45
CA TYR A 101 1.00 6.98 3.15
C TYR A 101 1.25 7.08 4.66
N LYS A 102 1.67 5.99 5.31
CA LYS A 102 2.02 6.02 6.74
C LYS A 102 3.22 6.93 6.99
N ALA A 103 4.24 6.83 6.14
CA ALA A 103 5.44 7.65 6.23
C ALA A 103 5.10 9.14 6.11
N GLU A 104 4.19 9.50 5.21
CA GLU A 104 3.65 10.86 5.08
C GLU A 104 2.98 11.33 6.38
N LEU A 105 2.07 10.52 6.93
CA LEU A 105 1.32 10.87 8.13
C LEU A 105 2.24 11.10 9.33
N VAL A 106 3.21 10.21 9.54
CA VAL A 106 4.19 10.36 10.61
C VAL A 106 5.08 11.57 10.39
N PHE A 107 5.56 11.79 9.16
CA PHE A 107 6.37 12.96 8.82
C PHE A 107 5.66 14.29 9.06
N ASN A 108 4.32 14.33 8.97
CA ASN A 108 3.53 15.53 9.26
C ASN A 108 3.41 15.82 10.77
N GLN A 109 3.57 14.82 11.63
CA GLN A 109 3.49 14.98 13.09
C GLN A 109 4.86 15.20 13.74
N VAL A 110 5.90 14.56 13.20
CA VAL A 110 7.25 14.59 13.76
C VAL A 110 8.29 14.57 12.64
N GLU A 111 9.33 15.38 12.82
CA GLU A 111 10.48 15.43 11.93
C GLU A 111 11.76 15.06 12.68
N TRP A 112 12.34 13.95 12.25
CA TRP A 112 13.66 13.51 12.62
C TRP A 112 14.69 14.16 11.70
N ARG A 113 15.76 14.66 12.31
CA ARG A 113 16.85 15.36 11.63
C ARG A 113 18.20 14.81 12.09
N TYR A 114 19.23 14.96 11.27
CA TYR A 114 20.61 14.68 11.63
C TYR A 114 21.48 15.90 11.39
N LEU A 115 22.58 16.03 12.13
CA LEU A 115 23.55 17.10 11.93
C LEU A 115 24.37 16.81 10.66
N GLY A 116 24.15 17.62 9.62
CA GLY A 116 24.88 17.54 8.36
C GLY A 116 26.31 18.08 8.46
N SER A 117 27.08 17.90 7.39
CA SER A 117 28.48 18.34 7.28
C SER A 117 28.69 19.86 7.35
N ASN A 118 27.62 20.64 7.17
CA ASN A 118 27.60 22.09 7.24
C ASN A 118 27.15 22.63 8.62
N ASP A 119 27.16 21.80 9.65
CA ASP A 119 26.63 22.08 11.00
C ASP A 119 25.16 22.52 11.01
N ARG A 120 24.38 22.14 9.99
CA ARG A 120 22.93 22.34 9.95
C ARG A 120 22.20 21.03 10.07
N PHE A 121 21.06 21.07 10.73
CA PHE A 121 20.16 19.93 10.78
C PHE A 121 19.47 19.73 9.44
N VAL A 122 19.55 18.51 8.92
CA VAL A 122 18.91 18.06 7.70
C VAL A 122 17.87 17.01 8.05
N ALA A 123 16.67 17.11 7.50
CA ALA A 123 15.61 16.14 7.73
C ALA A 123 15.94 14.80 7.06
N PHE A 124 15.58 13.70 7.73
CA PHE A 124 15.54 12.40 7.08
C PHE A 124 14.42 12.35 6.02
N ASP A 125 14.55 11.44 5.05
CA ASP A 125 13.44 11.11 4.16
C ASP A 125 12.26 10.53 4.97
N LYS A 126 11.06 10.61 4.40
CA LYS A 126 9.81 10.23 5.10
C LYS A 126 9.82 8.80 5.62
N LEU A 127 10.42 7.86 4.88
CA LEU A 127 10.47 6.45 5.27
C LEU A 127 11.43 6.26 6.45
N THR A 128 12.65 6.78 6.37
CA THR A 128 13.62 6.72 7.47
C THR A 128 13.09 7.45 8.72
N ASN A 129 12.41 8.58 8.53
CA ASN A 129 11.74 9.33 9.60
C ASN A 129 10.70 8.47 10.34
N MET A 130 9.83 7.79 9.59
CA MET A 130 8.83 6.89 10.16
C MET A 130 9.49 5.72 10.89
N GLN A 131 10.54 5.11 10.32
CA GLN A 131 11.26 4.01 10.97
C GLN A 131 11.91 4.42 12.30
N LEU A 132 12.49 5.63 12.36
CA LEU A 132 13.04 6.21 13.59
C LEU A 132 11.95 6.41 14.65
N GLU A 133 10.79 6.94 14.24
CA GLU A 133 9.66 7.15 15.13
C GLU A 133 9.10 5.82 15.65
N ASP A 134 8.86 4.85 14.77
CA ASP A 134 8.36 3.52 15.14
C ASP A 134 9.33 2.81 16.09
N ALA A 135 10.64 2.90 15.82
CA ALA A 135 11.66 2.31 16.69
C ALA A 135 11.69 3.00 18.06
N LYS A 136 11.49 4.32 18.10
CA LYS A 136 11.39 5.09 19.35
C LYS A 136 10.16 4.70 20.15
N ILE A 137 8.98 4.59 19.52
CA ILE A 137 7.71 4.15 20.14
C ILE A 137 7.84 2.73 20.67
N ALA A 138 8.43 1.82 19.87
CA ALA A 138 8.70 0.44 20.25
C ALA A 138 9.83 0.29 21.29
N LYS A 139 10.42 1.39 21.76
CA LYS A 139 11.52 1.42 22.74
C LYS A 139 12.73 0.56 22.32
N LYS A 140 12.98 0.45 21.01
CA LYS A 140 14.19 -0.21 20.51
C LYS A 140 15.41 0.62 20.93
N PRO A 141 16.51 -0.02 21.36
CA PRO A 141 17.70 0.73 21.77
C PRO A 141 18.42 1.33 20.56
N HIS A 142 18.48 0.58 19.45
CA HIS A 142 19.22 0.98 18.26
C HIS A 142 18.42 0.78 16.97
N LEU A 143 18.71 1.60 15.97
CA LEU A 143 18.22 1.45 14.59
C LEU A 143 19.34 1.78 13.60
N THR A 144 19.52 0.97 12.57
CA THR A 144 20.45 1.29 11.49
C THR A 144 19.77 2.15 10.44
N VAL A 145 20.36 3.31 10.13
CA VAL A 145 19.88 4.24 9.09
C VAL A 145 21.00 4.53 8.09
N LYS A 146 20.65 5.06 6.91
CA LYS A 146 21.62 5.52 5.92
C LYS A 146 21.69 7.04 5.90
N ILE A 147 22.90 7.58 6.04
CA ILE A 147 23.21 9.02 5.91
C ILE A 147 24.36 9.12 4.91
N ASP A 148 24.18 9.90 3.84
CA ASP A 148 25.17 10.05 2.76
C ASP A 148 25.70 8.71 2.22
N MET A 149 24.78 7.77 1.98
CA MET A 149 25.03 6.38 1.53
C MET A 149 25.83 5.49 2.50
N LYS A 150 26.17 5.98 3.71
CA LYS A 150 26.84 5.20 4.74
C LYS A 150 25.85 4.76 5.82
N ASN A 151 26.03 3.56 6.34
CA ASN A 151 25.21 3.05 7.44
C ASN A 151 25.68 3.65 8.76
N TYR A 152 24.73 4.13 9.56
CA TYR A 152 24.95 4.57 10.94
C TYR A 152 24.02 3.80 11.86
N GLN A 153 24.53 3.40 13.03
CA GLN A 153 23.72 2.86 14.11
C GLN A 153 23.28 4.00 15.03
N VAL A 154 21.99 4.30 15.01
CA VAL A 154 21.34 5.30 15.87
C VAL A 154 21.06 4.68 17.22
N ASP A 155 21.54 5.28 18.30
CA ASP A 155 21.05 5.05 19.66
C ASP A 155 19.88 6.00 19.94
N LEU A 156 18.69 5.43 20.12
CA LEU A 156 17.43 6.16 20.29
C LEU A 156 17.23 6.74 21.71
N LYS A 157 18.14 6.42 22.65
CA LYS A 157 18.19 7.01 23.98
C LYS A 157 19.09 8.25 24.00
N SER A 158 20.31 8.13 23.47
CA SER A 158 21.27 9.23 23.43
C SER A 158 21.05 10.18 22.25
N LEU A 159 20.24 9.77 21.26
CA LEU A 159 20.00 10.50 20.01
C LEU A 159 21.30 10.77 19.23
N GLN A 160 22.13 9.75 19.14
CA GLN A 160 23.41 9.79 18.43
C GLN A 160 23.51 8.65 17.42
N ALA A 161 24.11 8.91 16.26
CA ALA A 161 24.36 7.94 15.19
C ALA A 161 25.87 7.66 15.10
N ASN A 162 26.29 6.39 15.20
CA ASN A 162 27.69 5.99 15.10
C ASN A 162 27.95 5.20 13.80
N ASP A 163 29.06 5.46 13.11
CA ASP A 163 29.45 4.76 11.87
C ASP A 163 30.23 3.45 12.08
N GLY A 164 30.45 3.04 13.32
CA GLY A 164 31.29 1.91 13.72
C GLY A 164 32.80 2.18 13.63
N GLN A 165 33.21 3.33 13.13
CA GLN A 165 34.60 3.77 12.98
C GLN A 165 34.96 4.91 13.96
N GLY A 166 34.01 5.29 14.81
CA GLY A 166 34.18 6.30 15.86
C GLY A 166 33.59 7.66 15.52
N LYS A 167 33.11 7.88 14.30
CA LYS A 167 32.39 9.12 13.96
C LYS A 167 30.99 9.05 14.54
N THR A 168 30.62 10.10 15.26
CA THR A 168 29.28 10.25 15.85
C THR A 168 28.59 11.47 15.27
N ILE A 169 27.32 11.33 14.90
CA ILE A 169 26.46 12.40 14.38
C ILE A 169 25.28 12.58 15.35
N SER A 170 24.95 13.84 15.65
CA SER A 170 23.78 14.15 16.49
C SER A 170 22.49 14.00 15.70
N ILE A 171 21.47 13.41 16.32
CA ILE A 171 20.12 13.28 15.79
C ILE A 171 19.17 14.10 16.66
N GLN A 172 18.17 14.68 16.02
CA GLN A 172 17.13 15.47 16.67
C GLN A 172 15.76 14.95 16.26
N ARG A 173 14.85 14.82 17.23
CA ARG A 173 13.42 14.59 17.00
C ARG A 173 12.69 15.89 17.29
N VAL A 174 11.95 16.43 16.31
CA VAL A 174 11.21 17.69 16.42
C VAL A 174 9.73 17.42 16.20
N PRO A 175 8.87 17.53 17.22
CA PRO A 175 7.42 17.52 17.04
C PRO A 175 6.99 18.70 16.17
N LYS A 176 6.21 18.45 15.11
CA LYS A 176 5.63 19.52 14.27
C LYS A 176 4.38 20.12 14.90
N ASN A 177 3.74 19.39 15.80
CA ASN A 177 2.55 19.83 16.52
C ASN A 177 2.84 20.93 17.55
N GLU A 178 4.09 21.13 17.98
CA GLU A 178 4.45 22.19 18.94
C GLU A 178 4.54 23.58 18.29
N GLY A 179 4.55 23.66 16.96
CA GLY A 179 4.57 24.91 16.19
C GLY A 179 3.29 25.17 15.39
N GLN A 180 2.31 24.26 15.41
CA GLN A 180 0.97 24.60 15.01
C GLN A 180 0.42 25.49 16.12
N GLN A 181 0.29 26.77 15.80
CA GLN A 181 -0.56 27.75 16.48
C GLN A 181 -1.64 27.00 17.24
N SER A 182 -1.82 27.32 18.53
CA SER A 182 -3.07 27.02 19.22
C SER A 182 -4.18 27.24 18.20
N ILE A 183 -4.73 26.17 17.64
CA ILE A 183 -5.89 26.30 16.77
C ILE A 183 -6.89 26.80 17.78
N GLU A 184 -7.16 28.11 17.74
CA GLU A 184 -8.20 28.69 18.54
C GLU A 184 -9.42 27.88 18.15
N LEU A 185 -9.82 27.01 19.08
CA LEU A 185 -11.00 26.21 18.88
C LEU A 185 -12.12 27.21 18.60
N PRO A 186 -13.03 26.91 17.66
CA PRO A 186 -14.25 27.68 17.55
C PRO A 186 -14.81 27.94 18.94
N MET A 187 -15.34 29.13 19.20
CA MET A 187 -15.76 29.52 20.55
C MET A 187 -16.78 28.54 21.15
N GLU A 188 -17.53 27.86 20.28
CA GLU A 188 -18.54 26.86 20.59
C GLU A 188 -17.97 25.46 20.90
N TRP A 189 -16.67 25.23 20.65
CA TRP A 189 -16.02 23.93 20.79
C TRP A 189 -15.29 23.84 22.12
N GLU A 190 -15.61 22.81 22.90
CA GLU A 190 -14.88 22.49 24.11
C GLU A 190 -13.57 21.76 23.79
N ASP A 191 -12.52 22.08 24.55
CA ASP A 191 -11.26 21.33 24.52
C ASP A 191 -11.53 19.83 24.73
N MET A 192 -10.94 19.01 23.86
CA MET A 192 -11.03 17.55 23.92
C MET A 192 -10.17 16.95 25.04
N LYS A 193 -9.30 17.75 25.69
CA LYS A 193 -8.43 17.35 26.79
C LYS A 193 -7.65 16.07 26.48
N ASP A 194 -7.09 16.01 25.27
CA ASP A 194 -6.35 14.86 24.73
C ASP A 194 -7.16 13.55 24.57
N GLU A 195 -8.50 13.58 24.70
CA GLU A 195 -9.34 12.43 24.36
C GLU A 195 -9.27 12.17 22.84
N ARG A 196 -9.09 10.91 22.42
CA ARG A 196 -9.07 10.56 20.99
C ARG A 196 -10.41 10.77 20.30
N VAL A 197 -11.51 10.62 21.04
CA VAL A 197 -12.89 10.86 20.59
C VAL A 197 -13.68 11.37 21.78
N LYS A 198 -14.29 12.55 21.64
CA LYS A 198 -15.22 13.13 22.62
C LYS A 198 -16.61 13.20 22.00
N LEU A 199 -17.54 12.40 22.51
CA LEU A 199 -18.93 12.44 22.05
C LEU A 199 -19.67 13.60 22.72
N VAL A 200 -20.01 14.62 21.93
CA VAL A 200 -20.75 15.79 22.41
C VAL A 200 -22.19 15.73 21.90
N PRO A 201 -23.21 15.67 22.78
CA PRO A 201 -24.60 15.69 22.36
C PRO A 201 -24.99 17.10 21.90
N LEU A 202 -25.07 17.30 20.58
CA LEU A 202 -25.55 18.55 19.99
C LEU A 202 -27.05 18.72 20.20
N GLN A 203 -27.44 19.80 20.88
CA GLN A 203 -28.84 20.15 21.08
C GLN A 203 -29.44 20.67 19.76
N PRO A 204 -30.63 20.22 19.33
CA PRO A 204 -31.28 20.72 18.11
C PRO A 204 -31.59 22.23 18.12
N SER A 205 -31.59 22.85 19.31
CA SER A 205 -31.75 24.29 19.51
C SER A 205 -30.44 25.08 19.47
N SER A 206 -29.29 24.42 19.41
CA SER A 206 -27.99 25.09 19.34
C SER A 206 -27.80 25.81 18.01
N GLN A 207 -27.11 26.94 18.04
CA GLN A 207 -26.83 27.73 16.84
C GLN A 207 -26.01 26.91 15.82
N GLU A 208 -25.00 26.18 16.29
CA GLU A 208 -24.18 25.29 15.45
C GLU A 208 -25.04 24.26 14.70
N TYR A 209 -25.95 23.58 15.40
CA TYR A 209 -26.85 22.61 14.77
C TYR A 209 -27.76 23.27 13.72
N LEU A 210 -28.34 24.43 14.03
CA LEU A 210 -29.23 25.14 13.11
C LEU A 210 -28.50 25.58 11.84
N GLU A 211 -27.25 26.03 11.95
CA GLU A 211 -26.42 26.41 10.80
C GLU A 211 -26.04 25.22 9.93
N VAL A 212 -25.59 24.12 10.55
CA VAL A 212 -25.27 22.88 9.84
C VAL A 212 -26.51 22.33 9.14
N LYS A 213 -27.66 22.29 9.83
CA LYS A 213 -28.94 21.88 9.26
C LYS A 213 -29.32 22.74 8.06
N LYS A 214 -29.22 24.07 8.16
CA LYS A 214 -29.51 25.00 7.07
C LYS A 214 -28.59 24.77 5.86
N LYS A 215 -27.29 24.58 6.09
CA LYS A 215 -26.31 24.29 5.02
C LYS A 215 -26.58 22.94 4.37
N PHE A 216 -26.82 21.89 5.16
CA PHE A 216 -27.16 20.56 4.67
C PHE A 216 -28.43 20.56 3.82
N GLN A 217 -29.47 21.27 4.28
CA GLN A 217 -30.74 21.35 3.55
C GLN A 217 -30.61 22.06 2.20
N LYS A 218 -29.64 22.97 2.01
CA LYS A 218 -29.40 23.61 0.70
C LYS A 218 -28.94 22.63 -0.37
N THR A 219 -28.22 21.57 0.00
CA THR A 219 -27.72 20.57 -0.96
C THR A 219 -28.56 19.30 -0.95
N CYS A 220 -29.26 19.00 0.15
CA CYS A 220 -29.93 17.72 0.40
C CYS A 220 -31.36 17.91 0.95
N HIS A 221 -32.21 18.62 0.21
CA HIS A 221 -33.57 19.02 0.64
C HIS A 221 -34.50 17.87 1.07
N SER A 222 -34.33 16.65 0.52
CA SER A 222 -35.18 15.49 0.80
C SER A 222 -34.78 14.69 2.05
N PHE A 223 -33.66 15.02 2.68
CA PHE A 223 -33.12 14.25 3.80
C PHE A 223 -33.32 14.96 5.14
N VAL A 224 -33.56 14.17 6.18
CA VAL A 224 -33.77 14.64 7.55
C VAL A 224 -32.65 14.14 8.45
N ILE A 225 -32.05 15.05 9.22
CA ILE A 225 -31.01 14.71 10.21
C ILE A 225 -31.69 14.01 11.40
N LYS A 226 -31.21 12.81 11.74
CA LYS A 226 -31.63 12.05 12.92
C LYS A 226 -30.42 11.80 13.80
N GLN A 227 -30.60 11.96 15.11
CA GLN A 227 -29.59 11.54 16.07
C GLN A 227 -29.52 10.01 16.10
N VAL A 228 -28.33 9.45 15.93
CA VAL A 228 -28.07 8.02 16.12
C VAL A 228 -28.05 7.75 17.63
N LYS A 229 -28.81 6.74 18.06
CA LYS A 229 -28.79 6.25 19.45
C LYS A 229 -27.70 5.21 19.64
#